data_AF-A0AA36B305-F1
#
_entry.id   AF-A0AA36B305-F1
#
_cell.length_a   1.000
_cell.length_b   1.000
_cell.length_c   1.000
_cell.angle_alpha   90.00
_cell.angle_beta   90.00
_cell.angle_gamma   90.00
#
_symmetry.space_group_name_H-M   'P 1'
#
loop_
_entity.id
_entity.type
_entity.pdbx_description
1 polymer ?
#
loop_
_entity_poly.entity_id
_entity_poly.type
_entity_poly.pdbx_seq_one_letter_code
_entity_poly.pdbx_strand_id
1 'polypeptide(L)'
;MSRRRQPSPKIISSDIIDDEKIKQETWTFCDLFQQTSTNEKAITWLAKYELISNSVVCPTCGNPCTVNGYQKGIDGKRWRCPKHNYCRSIRKGSFFENSRLSLTTFIWLMYMWSREYFHSEIAHESTVSKKSTIDLFCLIRELLERFLEDHPTELGAYPPEIGGFDLQSGEPKVVEIDVTTHFKPTPNEKKHMKRFCVFGGIERGTDKCFLVPIEHQNKDAFEAAIIRWILPGTHIVSDIWTEPLQIDQIQQGTHIVSDIWAEYLQIDQIQQDDFILNHHKMLMPKKNRVAIYEHLFKEGVMVARKDFTGVKHPEIDVCNIHVIKALQSLKSRAYVTEQFAWRHYYWYLTNDGIQYLRDFLHLPSEIVPATLKRQTRTEAVRGPRPKAPELSRGGPSSDREYRRAPSGMGGDKKTDAGPGSLRDIQYRAGFGRGNVE
;
A
#
# COMPACT_ATOMS: atom_id res chain seq x y z
N MET A 1 10.81 8.69 59.55
CA MET A 1 10.79 8.87 58.08
C MET A 1 9.36 8.75 57.58
N SER A 2 8.71 9.87 57.26
CA SER A 2 7.34 9.86 56.74
C SER A 2 7.35 9.32 55.30
N ARG A 3 6.80 8.12 55.09
CA ARG A 3 6.50 7.60 53.75
C ARG A 3 5.47 8.53 53.12
N ARG A 4 5.92 9.57 52.39
CA ARG A 4 5.03 10.37 51.55
C ARG A 4 4.35 9.41 50.58
N ARG A 5 3.05 9.17 50.77
CA ARG A 5 2.22 8.45 49.79
C ARG A 5 2.39 9.17 48.44
N GLN A 6 2.92 8.46 47.46
CA GLN A 6 2.95 8.94 46.08
C GLN A 6 1.49 9.19 45.65
N PRO A 7 1.18 10.33 45.01
CA PRO A 7 -0.17 10.60 44.52
C PRO A 7 -0.55 9.53 43.47
N SER A 8 -1.78 9.02 43.53
CA SER A 8 -2.27 8.06 42.53
C SER A 8 -2.28 8.69 41.14
N PRO A 9 -1.90 7.93 40.09
CA PRO A 9 -1.88 8.43 38.73
C PRO A 9 -3.28 8.88 38.31
N LYS A 10 -3.36 10.04 37.64
CA LYS A 10 -4.59 10.50 37.01
C LYS A 10 -4.65 9.93 35.61
N ILE A 11 -5.63 9.07 35.39
CA ILE A 11 -5.85 8.34 34.14
C ILE A 11 -7.02 8.95 33.36
N ILE A 12 -7.02 8.78 32.03
CA ILE A 12 -8.12 9.19 31.15
C ILE A 12 -9.22 8.13 31.17
N SER A 13 -8.86 6.86 30.97
CA SER A 13 -9.76 5.71 31.01
C SER A 13 -9.28 4.71 32.05
N SER A 14 -10.20 4.22 32.89
CA SER A 14 -9.98 3.05 33.77
C SER A 14 -10.15 1.73 33.03
N ASP A 15 -10.88 1.77 31.92
CA ASP A 15 -11.33 0.58 31.21
C ASP A 15 -10.34 0.32 30.07
N ILE A 16 -9.21 -0.30 30.40
CA ILE A 16 -8.19 -0.67 29.41
C ILE A 16 -8.54 -2.03 28.82
N ILE A 17 -8.43 -2.15 27.50
CA ILE A 17 -8.63 -3.40 26.77
C ILE A 17 -7.27 -4.03 26.51
N ASP A 18 -7.17 -5.34 26.77
CA ASP A 18 -5.99 -6.14 26.44
C ASP A 18 -5.95 -6.55 24.95
N ASP A 19 -4.74 -6.84 24.45
CA ASP A 19 -4.52 -7.12 23.02
C ASP A 19 -5.31 -8.35 22.51
N GLU A 20 -5.53 -9.36 23.34
CA GLU A 20 -6.28 -10.57 22.96
C GLU A 20 -7.76 -10.27 22.74
N LYS A 21 -8.34 -9.41 23.59
CA LYS A 21 -9.70 -8.94 23.40
C LYS A 21 -9.82 -8.03 22.19
N ILE A 22 -8.81 -7.19 21.91
CA ILE A 22 -8.78 -6.37 20.69
C ILE A 22 -8.88 -7.26 19.45
N LYS A 23 -8.14 -8.38 19.39
CA LYS A 23 -8.15 -9.33 18.26
C LYS A 23 -9.53 -9.98 18.02
N GLN A 24 -10.36 -10.08 19.05
CA GLN A 24 -11.69 -10.70 18.96
C GLN A 24 -12.80 -9.68 18.66
N GLU A 25 -12.52 -8.37 18.77
CA GLU A 25 -13.51 -7.33 18.52
C GLU A 25 -13.74 -7.13 17.01
N THR A 26 -15.01 -7.05 16.63
CA THR A 26 -15.42 -6.65 15.27
C THR A 26 -16.13 -5.31 15.34
N TRP A 27 -15.77 -4.40 14.44
CA TRP A 27 -16.31 -3.04 14.41
C TRP A 27 -17.03 -2.76 13.09
N THR A 28 -18.21 -2.15 13.17
CA THR A 28 -18.78 -1.43 12.03
C THR A 28 -18.44 0.06 12.13
N PHE A 29 -18.59 0.77 11.00
CA PHE A 29 -18.41 2.22 10.99
C PHE A 29 -19.38 2.93 11.95
N CYS A 30 -20.62 2.45 12.04
CA CYS A 30 -21.64 3.02 12.93
C CYS A 30 -21.25 2.89 14.40
N ASP A 31 -20.77 1.70 14.81
CA ASP A 31 -20.30 1.46 16.18
C ASP A 31 -19.13 2.37 16.52
N LEU A 32 -18.15 2.46 15.60
CA LEU A 32 -16.96 3.28 15.76
C LEU A 32 -17.32 4.76 15.85
N PHE A 33 -18.21 5.24 14.97
CA PHE A 33 -18.67 6.62 14.95
C PHE A 33 -19.39 7.00 16.25
N GLN A 34 -20.26 6.13 16.77
CA GLN A 34 -20.95 6.38 18.03
C GLN A 34 -19.98 6.59 19.19
N GLN A 35 -18.87 5.83 19.21
CA GLN A 35 -17.84 5.88 20.24
C GLN A 35 -16.74 6.92 20.01
N THR A 36 -16.67 7.53 18.83
CA THR A 36 -15.59 8.48 18.48
C THR A 36 -16.10 9.80 17.89
N SER A 37 -17.41 10.03 17.93
CA SER A 37 -18.09 11.22 17.35
C SER A 37 -17.64 12.57 17.90
N THR A 38 -17.10 12.62 19.12
CA THR A 38 -16.63 13.87 19.76
C THR A 38 -15.18 13.75 20.19
N ASN A 39 -14.49 14.89 20.34
CA ASN A 39 -13.10 14.90 20.80
C ASN A 39 -12.93 14.19 22.15
N GLU A 40 -13.85 14.37 23.10
CA GLU A 40 -13.79 13.73 24.41
C GLU A 40 -13.96 12.22 24.32
N LYS A 41 -14.93 11.77 23.52
CA LYS A 41 -15.16 10.36 23.25
C LYS A 41 -13.96 9.72 22.56
N ALA A 42 -13.43 10.35 21.51
CA ALA A 42 -12.24 9.85 20.80
C ALA A 42 -11.01 9.78 21.70
N ILE A 43 -10.76 10.79 22.56
CA ILE A 43 -9.65 10.76 23.51
C ILE A 43 -9.80 9.60 24.51
N THR A 44 -11.01 9.40 25.03
CA THR A 44 -11.29 8.31 25.97
C THR A 44 -11.14 6.94 25.30
N TRP A 45 -11.67 6.80 24.08
CA TRP A 45 -11.54 5.59 23.26
C TRP A 45 -10.05 5.30 22.99
N LEU A 46 -9.28 6.27 22.51
CA LEU A 46 -7.85 6.09 22.25
C LEU A 46 -7.05 5.74 23.50
N ALA A 47 -7.39 6.29 24.66
CA ALA A 47 -6.74 5.95 25.92
C ALA A 47 -7.11 4.53 26.40
N LYS A 48 -8.35 4.08 26.14
CA LYS A 48 -8.84 2.73 26.42
C LYS A 48 -8.10 1.64 25.64
N TYR A 49 -7.70 1.93 24.39
CA TYR A 49 -6.86 1.06 23.56
C TYR A 49 -5.37 1.38 23.65
N GLU A 50 -4.95 2.20 24.62
CA GLU A 50 -3.55 2.61 24.84
C GLU A 50 -2.84 3.25 23.63
N LEU A 51 -3.58 3.73 22.64
CA LEU A 51 -3.07 4.41 21.45
C LEU A 51 -2.58 5.84 21.75
N ILE A 52 -2.92 6.38 22.91
CA ILE A 52 -2.37 7.60 23.50
C ILE A 52 -2.02 7.35 24.96
N SER A 53 -1.11 8.15 25.52
CA SER A 53 -0.75 8.02 26.94
C SER A 53 -1.96 8.20 27.85
N ASN A 54 -2.31 7.16 28.61
CA ASN A 54 -3.42 7.19 29.56
C ASN A 54 -3.08 8.01 30.83
N SER A 55 -1.80 8.13 31.18
CA SER A 55 -1.32 9.02 32.25
C SER A 55 0.02 9.67 31.92
N VAL A 56 0.29 10.83 32.50
CA VAL A 56 1.56 11.56 32.34
C VAL A 56 2.01 12.09 33.68
N VAL A 57 3.31 11.96 33.99
CA VAL A 57 3.94 12.59 35.17
C VAL A 57 4.70 13.85 34.77
N CYS A 58 4.77 14.82 35.67
CA CYS A 58 5.56 16.02 35.45
C CYS A 58 7.05 15.72 35.67
N PRO A 59 7.93 16.02 34.70
CA PRO A 59 9.36 15.71 34.82
C PRO A 59 10.05 16.50 35.95
N THR A 60 9.51 17.66 36.33
CA THR A 60 10.10 18.51 37.37
C THR A 60 9.78 18.03 38.79
N CYS A 61 8.64 17.37 39.00
CA CYS A 61 8.16 17.07 40.37
C CYS A 61 7.58 15.68 40.60
N GLY A 62 7.55 14.83 39.58
CA GLY A 62 6.99 13.47 39.65
C GLY A 62 5.48 13.39 39.84
N ASN A 63 4.79 14.49 40.14
CA ASN A 63 3.34 14.46 40.37
C ASN A 63 2.57 14.16 39.06
N PRO A 64 1.46 13.40 39.15
CA PRO A 64 0.57 13.16 38.02
C PRO A 64 0.00 14.45 37.43
N CYS A 65 0.01 14.52 36.11
CA CYS A 65 -0.57 15.59 35.33
C CYS A 65 -2.08 15.38 35.16
N THR A 66 -2.76 16.45 34.75
CA THR A 66 -4.21 16.59 34.66
C THR A 66 -4.56 16.95 33.22
N VAL A 67 -5.63 16.36 32.67
CA VAL A 67 -6.12 16.77 31.34
C VAL A 67 -7.02 18.00 31.50
N ASN A 68 -6.64 19.08 30.83
CA ASN A 68 -7.37 20.36 30.90
C ASN A 68 -7.82 20.79 29.50
N GLY A 69 -8.86 21.63 29.45
CA GLY A 69 -9.32 22.28 28.22
C GLY A 69 -8.24 23.18 27.59
N TYR A 70 -8.12 23.13 26.27
CA TYR A 70 -7.20 23.93 25.47
C TYR A 70 -7.79 24.19 24.07
N GLN A 71 -8.63 25.21 23.96
CA GLN A 71 -9.37 25.54 22.74
C GLN A 71 -8.50 25.90 21.53
N LYS A 72 -7.25 26.34 21.74
CA LYS A 72 -6.31 26.63 20.65
C LYS A 72 -5.77 25.36 19.97
N GLY A 73 -5.91 24.20 20.61
CA GLY A 73 -5.48 22.91 20.06
C GLY A 73 -6.61 22.21 19.32
N ILE A 74 -6.25 21.44 18.29
CA ILE A 74 -7.18 20.72 17.41
C ILE A 74 -8.16 19.83 18.21
N ASP A 75 -7.67 19.13 19.24
CA ASP A 75 -8.49 18.21 20.04
C ASP A 75 -9.11 18.86 21.29
N GLY A 76 -8.85 20.15 21.52
CA GLY A 76 -9.42 20.89 22.65
C GLY A 76 -8.91 20.48 24.05
N LYS A 77 -7.93 19.57 24.17
CA LYS A 77 -7.40 19.08 25.45
C LYS A 77 -5.86 19.03 25.47
N ARG A 78 -5.26 19.16 26.65
CA ARG A 78 -3.81 18.97 26.88
C ARG A 78 -3.51 18.49 28.29
N TRP A 79 -2.36 17.84 28.47
CA TRP A 79 -1.81 17.53 29.79
C TRP A 79 -1.20 18.77 30.43
N ARG A 80 -1.48 18.98 31.72
CA ARG A 80 -0.94 20.07 32.52
C ARG A 80 -0.55 19.60 33.92
N CYS A 81 0.62 20.02 34.38
CA CYS A 81 0.99 19.85 35.79
C CYS A 81 0.26 20.88 36.66
N PRO A 82 -0.32 20.49 37.81
CA PRO A 82 -0.98 21.44 38.71
C PRO A 82 0.01 22.35 39.46
N LYS A 83 1.29 21.93 39.61
CA LYS A 83 2.31 22.65 40.39
C LYS A 83 3.33 23.41 39.56
N HIS A 84 3.59 22.98 38.33
CA HIS A 84 4.63 23.53 37.45
C HIS A 84 4.04 23.99 36.13
N ASN A 85 4.73 24.89 35.42
CA ASN A 85 4.35 25.32 34.06
C ASN A 85 4.70 24.27 32.99
N TYR A 86 4.48 22.99 33.30
CA TYR A 86 4.67 21.90 32.36
C TYR A 86 3.34 21.61 31.65
N CYS A 87 3.37 21.61 30.33
CA CYS A 87 2.26 21.22 29.47
C CYS A 87 2.75 20.26 28.38
N ARG A 88 1.92 19.28 28.02
CA ARG A 88 2.22 18.30 26.98
C ARG A 88 0.96 18.05 26.15
N SER A 89 1.12 17.90 24.83
CA SER A 89 0.01 17.50 23.96
C SER A 89 -0.48 16.10 24.35
N ILE A 90 -1.78 15.85 24.24
CA ILE A 90 -2.34 14.50 24.41
C ILE A 90 -1.80 13.49 23.39
N ARG A 91 -1.31 13.98 22.23
CA ARG A 91 -0.75 13.17 21.13
C ARG A 91 0.73 12.87 21.27
N LYS A 92 1.41 13.49 22.24
CA LYS A 92 2.86 13.44 22.31
C LYS A 92 3.31 12.03 22.69
N GLY A 93 4.17 11.42 21.89
CA GLY A 93 4.64 10.04 22.07
C GLY A 93 3.72 8.97 21.50
N SER A 94 2.74 9.34 20.68
CA SER A 94 1.95 8.40 19.88
C SER A 94 2.08 8.71 18.40
N PHE A 95 1.62 7.80 17.54
CA PHE A 95 1.68 7.99 16.09
C PHE A 95 0.78 9.13 15.56
N PHE A 96 -0.12 9.66 16.40
CA PHE A 96 -0.91 10.86 16.09
C PHE A 96 -0.09 12.16 16.21
N GLU A 97 1.13 12.09 16.75
CA GLU A 97 2.01 13.24 16.92
C GLU A 97 2.27 13.93 15.56
N ASN A 98 2.26 15.26 15.55
CA ASN A 98 2.46 16.11 14.36
C ASN A 98 1.36 16.01 13.28
N SER A 99 0.38 15.12 13.41
CA SER A 99 -0.77 15.09 12.50
C SER A 99 -1.63 16.35 12.64
N ARG A 100 -2.05 16.91 11.50
CA ARG A 100 -2.98 18.05 11.43
C ARG A 100 -4.45 17.63 11.41
N LEU A 101 -4.72 16.33 11.32
CA LEU A 101 -6.08 15.78 11.36
C LEU A 101 -6.55 15.73 12.82
N SER A 102 -7.83 15.99 13.09
CA SER A 102 -8.41 15.71 14.42
C SER A 102 -8.33 14.22 14.73
N LEU A 103 -8.30 13.85 16.01
CA LEU A 103 -8.28 12.43 16.41
C LEU A 103 -9.50 11.68 15.90
N THR A 104 -10.67 12.32 15.87
CA THR A 104 -11.93 11.75 15.34
C THR A 104 -11.79 11.35 13.87
N THR A 105 -11.39 12.30 13.02
CA THR A 105 -11.21 12.08 11.59
C THR A 105 -10.10 11.06 11.32
N PHE A 106 -9.02 11.10 12.11
CA PHE A 106 -7.93 10.14 11.97
C PHE A 106 -8.45 8.71 12.17
N ILE A 107 -9.19 8.45 13.26
CA ILE A 107 -9.75 7.12 13.56
C ILE A 107 -10.66 6.63 12.42
N TRP A 108 -11.53 7.50 11.89
CA TRP A 108 -12.43 7.13 10.80
C TRP A 108 -11.69 6.79 9.51
N LEU A 109 -10.66 7.56 9.16
CA LEU A 109 -9.83 7.27 8.00
C LEU A 109 -9.05 5.96 8.16
N MET A 110 -8.61 5.65 9.38
CA MET A 110 -7.94 4.40 9.71
C MET A 110 -8.88 3.21 9.51
N TYR A 111 -10.13 3.32 9.95
CA TYR A 111 -11.16 2.31 9.68
C TYR A 111 -11.43 2.15 8.18
N MET A 112 -11.66 3.25 7.45
CA MET A 112 -11.90 3.20 6.00
C MET A 112 -10.74 2.57 5.24
N TRP A 113 -9.50 2.85 5.66
CA TRP A 113 -8.30 2.21 5.12
C TRP A 113 -8.29 0.71 5.37
N SER A 114 -8.58 0.27 6.60
CA SER A 114 -8.62 -1.15 6.96
C SER A 114 -9.73 -1.94 6.23
N ARG A 115 -10.74 -1.25 5.70
CA ARG A 115 -11.84 -1.82 4.93
C ARG A 115 -11.67 -1.62 3.42
N GLU A 116 -10.50 -1.19 2.98
CA GLU A 116 -10.12 -1.02 1.57
C GLU A 116 -11.05 -0.08 0.79
N TYR A 117 -11.60 0.96 1.43
CA TYR A 117 -12.44 1.95 0.75
C TYR A 117 -11.66 2.67 -0.35
N PHE A 118 -12.33 3.03 -1.44
CA PHE A 118 -11.68 3.76 -2.53
C PHE A 118 -11.33 5.18 -2.09
N HIS A 119 -10.18 5.69 -2.53
CA HIS A 119 -9.74 7.05 -2.23
C HIS A 119 -10.77 8.14 -2.61
N SER A 120 -11.54 7.90 -3.67
CA SER A 120 -12.63 8.79 -4.09
C SER A 120 -13.75 8.84 -3.07
N GLU A 121 -14.13 7.70 -2.51
CA GLU A 121 -15.19 7.58 -1.50
C GLU A 121 -14.73 8.22 -0.20
N ILE A 122 -13.51 7.92 0.24
CA ILE A 122 -12.94 8.50 1.46
C ILE A 122 -12.87 10.02 1.37
N ALA A 123 -12.47 10.56 0.21
CA ALA A 123 -12.45 12.02 0.01
C ALA A 123 -13.87 12.63 0.01
N HIS A 124 -14.86 11.91 -0.52
CA HIS A 124 -16.27 12.33 -0.51
C HIS A 124 -16.83 12.36 0.92
N GLU A 125 -16.57 11.32 1.71
CA GLU A 125 -17.14 11.12 3.05
C GLU A 125 -16.44 11.97 4.14
N SER A 126 -15.12 12.18 4.03
CA SER A 126 -14.33 12.75 5.15
C SER A 126 -14.05 14.25 5.04
N THR A 127 -14.34 14.90 3.91
CA THR A 127 -13.92 16.28 3.57
C THR A 127 -12.40 16.53 3.60
N VAL A 128 -11.59 15.47 3.77
CA VAL A 128 -10.14 15.55 3.84
C VAL A 128 -9.53 15.59 2.43
N SER A 129 -8.45 16.36 2.27
CA SER A 129 -7.75 16.44 0.99
C SER A 129 -7.16 15.07 0.61
N LYS A 130 -7.20 14.73 -0.68
CA LYS A 130 -6.59 13.49 -1.21
C LYS A 130 -5.14 13.32 -0.74
N LYS A 131 -4.36 14.43 -0.72
CA LYS A 131 -2.97 14.43 -0.26
C LYS A 131 -2.86 13.99 1.20
N SER A 132 -3.69 14.54 2.08
CA SER A 132 -3.69 14.17 3.50
C SER A 132 -4.06 12.71 3.73
N THR A 133 -5.03 12.18 2.98
CA THR A 133 -5.39 10.76 3.03
C THR A 133 -4.24 9.86 2.56
N ILE A 134 -3.56 10.24 1.47
CA ILE A 134 -2.37 9.50 0.98
C ILE A 134 -1.23 9.52 2.00
N ASP A 135 -0.92 10.70 2.56
CA ASP A 135 0.15 10.86 3.55
C ASP A 135 -0.16 10.00 4.80
N LEU A 136 -1.43 9.95 5.23
CA LEU A 136 -1.89 9.07 6.31
C LEU A 136 -1.72 7.58 5.97
N PHE A 137 -2.10 7.16 4.76
CA PHE A 137 -1.99 5.75 4.37
C PHE A 137 -0.53 5.30 4.23
N CYS A 138 0.37 6.21 3.84
CA CYS A 138 1.80 5.94 3.89
C CYS A 138 2.27 5.74 5.33
N LEU A 139 1.86 6.63 6.25
CA LEU A 139 2.17 6.46 7.68
C LEU A 139 1.66 5.13 8.24
N ILE A 140 0.42 4.74 7.93
CA ILE A 140 -0.13 3.46 8.40
C ILE A 140 0.71 2.29 7.86
N ARG A 141 1.08 2.31 6.57
CA ARG A 141 1.93 1.27 5.98
C ARG A 141 3.32 1.22 6.62
N GLU A 142 3.96 2.36 6.85
CA GLU A 142 5.27 2.42 7.52
C GLU A 142 5.22 1.88 8.96
N LEU A 143 4.11 2.13 9.69
CA LEU A 143 3.92 1.60 11.03
C LEU A 143 3.75 0.07 11.01
N LEU A 144 2.97 -0.44 10.07
CA LEU A 144 2.79 -1.88 9.90
C LEU A 144 4.08 -2.55 9.42
N GLU A 145 4.82 -1.92 8.51
CA GLU A 145 6.14 -2.40 8.06
C GLU A 145 7.10 -2.54 9.24
N ARG A 146 7.27 -1.50 10.06
CA ARG A 146 8.10 -1.57 11.27
C ARG A 146 7.61 -2.62 12.27
N PHE A 147 6.30 -2.72 12.45
CA PHE A 147 5.73 -3.73 13.32
C PHE A 147 6.11 -5.14 12.85
N LEU A 148 6.01 -5.41 11.55
CA LEU A 148 6.41 -6.67 10.94
C LEU A 148 7.93 -6.93 11.06
N GLU A 149 8.76 -5.89 10.93
CA GLU A 149 10.20 -5.98 11.14
C GLU A 149 10.58 -6.30 12.60
N ASP A 150 9.89 -5.67 13.56
CA ASP A 150 10.16 -5.80 15.00
C ASP A 150 9.53 -7.07 15.62
N HIS A 151 8.46 -7.59 15.02
CA HIS A 151 7.69 -8.75 15.51
C HIS A 151 7.68 -9.89 14.47
N PRO A 152 8.84 -10.36 13.97
CA PRO A 152 8.87 -11.46 13.02
C PRO A 152 8.26 -12.75 13.61
N THR A 153 8.27 -12.86 14.94
CA THR A 153 7.81 -13.99 15.76
C THR A 153 6.28 -14.07 15.94
N GLU A 154 5.54 -12.98 15.77
CA GLU A 154 4.05 -13.00 15.84
C GLU A 154 3.42 -13.58 14.56
N LEU A 155 4.22 -13.70 13.49
CA LEU A 155 3.96 -14.56 12.33
C LEU A 155 4.45 -16.01 12.53
N GLY A 156 4.92 -16.35 13.75
CA GLY A 156 5.58 -17.60 14.09
C GLY A 156 7.09 -17.41 14.25
N ALA A 157 7.67 -18.00 15.30
CA ALA A 157 9.12 -17.99 15.52
C ALA A 157 9.89 -18.50 14.31
N TYR A 158 11.17 -18.08 14.15
CA TYR A 158 12.19 -18.69 13.29
C TYR A 158 11.68 -19.64 12.20
N PRO A 159 12.03 -19.33 10.95
CA PRO A 159 11.08 -19.17 9.83
C PRO A 159 9.63 -19.65 10.10
N PRO A 160 8.59 -18.85 9.77
CA PRO A 160 7.19 -19.24 9.93
C PRO A 160 7.00 -20.66 9.42
N GLU A 161 6.55 -21.53 10.32
CA GLU A 161 6.11 -22.88 10.02
C GLU A 161 4.89 -22.80 9.10
N ILE A 162 5.14 -22.56 7.81
CA ILE A 162 4.16 -22.52 6.74
C ILE A 162 4.15 -23.88 6.04
N GLY A 163 2.96 -24.39 5.78
CA GLY A 163 2.79 -25.72 5.23
C GLY A 163 3.04 -26.83 6.27
N GLY A 164 3.55 -27.95 5.80
CA GLY A 164 3.70 -29.21 6.54
C GLY A 164 2.45 -30.08 6.40
N PHE A 165 2.26 -31.01 7.33
CA PHE A 165 1.05 -31.81 7.42
C PHE A 165 0.02 -31.14 8.34
N ASP A 166 -1.25 -31.24 7.97
CA ASP A 166 -2.31 -30.91 8.90
C ASP A 166 -2.36 -31.94 10.03
N LEU A 167 -2.36 -31.47 11.28
CA LEU A 167 -2.29 -32.32 12.47
C LEU A 167 -3.58 -33.13 12.69
N GLN A 168 -4.69 -32.72 12.08
CA GLN A 168 -5.98 -33.38 12.24
C GLN A 168 -6.27 -34.39 11.13
N SER A 169 -6.02 -34.02 9.87
CA SER A 169 -6.27 -34.88 8.71
C SER A 169 -5.07 -35.73 8.30
N GLY A 170 -3.85 -35.32 8.64
CA GLY A 170 -2.61 -35.96 8.15
C GLY A 170 -2.31 -35.66 6.68
N GLU A 171 -3.11 -34.81 6.03
CA GLU A 171 -2.93 -34.42 4.64
C GLU A 171 -1.90 -33.28 4.52
N PRO A 172 -1.16 -33.20 3.39
CA PRO A 172 -0.21 -32.12 3.15
C PRO A 172 -0.97 -30.80 3.01
N LYS A 173 -0.56 -29.80 3.77
CA LYS A 173 -1.05 -28.43 3.60
C LYS A 173 -0.56 -27.86 2.28
N VAL A 174 -1.37 -26.99 1.69
CA VAL A 174 -1.06 -26.39 0.39
C VAL A 174 -0.47 -25.00 0.59
N VAL A 175 0.71 -24.74 0.01
CA VAL A 175 1.35 -23.42 -0.02
C VAL A 175 1.50 -22.96 -1.46
N GLU A 176 0.89 -21.83 -1.81
CA GLU A 176 1.09 -21.17 -3.10
C GLU A 176 2.32 -20.27 -3.01
N ILE A 177 3.26 -20.42 -3.94
CA ILE A 177 4.45 -19.57 -4.05
C ILE A 177 4.38 -18.70 -5.31
N ASP A 178 4.85 -17.46 -5.20
CA ASP A 178 4.87 -16.48 -6.31
C ASP A 178 6.14 -15.60 -6.23
N VAL A 179 6.57 -15.04 -7.37
CA VAL A 179 7.66 -14.08 -7.50
C VAL A 179 7.15 -12.77 -8.07
N THR A 180 7.07 -11.75 -7.24
CA THR A 180 6.77 -10.40 -7.69
C THR A 180 8.05 -9.62 -8.00
N THR A 181 8.18 -9.09 -9.21
CA THR A 181 9.31 -8.22 -9.60
C THR A 181 8.88 -6.75 -9.63
N HIS A 182 9.53 -5.92 -8.83
CA HIS A 182 9.34 -4.48 -8.81
C HIS A 182 10.47 -3.74 -9.52
N PHE A 183 10.12 -2.64 -10.19
CA PHE A 183 11.07 -1.73 -10.84
C PHE A 183 11.15 -0.42 -10.08
N LYS A 184 12.35 -0.06 -9.59
CA LYS A 184 12.58 1.27 -9.00
C LYS A 184 13.36 2.16 -9.97
N PRO A 185 12.81 3.32 -10.39
CA PRO A 185 13.59 4.32 -11.11
C PRO A 185 14.68 4.88 -10.20
N THR A 186 15.94 4.80 -10.62
CA THR A 186 17.06 5.48 -9.97
C THR A 186 17.08 6.94 -10.40
N PRO A 187 16.98 7.91 -9.47
CA PRO A 187 17.15 9.30 -9.81
C PRO A 187 18.64 9.58 -10.04
N ASN A 188 18.96 10.02 -11.27
CA ASN A 188 20.23 10.64 -11.71
C ASN A 188 21.30 9.80 -12.42
N GLU A 189 21.11 8.52 -12.73
CA GLU A 189 22.07 7.83 -13.60
C GLU A 189 21.41 7.17 -14.80
N LYS A 190 21.90 7.57 -15.97
CA LYS A 190 21.49 6.99 -17.25
C LYS A 190 21.71 5.46 -17.20
N LYS A 191 20.63 4.71 -17.40
CA LYS A 191 20.58 3.30 -17.88
C LYS A 191 20.72 2.11 -16.92
N HIS A 192 20.61 2.23 -15.59
CA HIS A 192 20.44 1.04 -14.74
C HIS A 192 19.19 1.09 -13.86
N MET A 193 18.17 0.35 -14.27
CA MET A 193 16.96 0.09 -13.50
C MET A 193 17.26 -1.01 -12.48
N LYS A 194 17.29 -0.69 -11.19
CA LYS A 194 17.52 -1.71 -10.15
C LYS A 194 16.22 -2.50 -10.00
N ARG A 195 16.26 -3.79 -10.34
CA ARG A 195 15.18 -4.74 -10.11
C ARG A 195 15.21 -5.18 -8.65
N PHE A 196 14.06 -5.19 -8.01
CA PHE A 196 13.88 -5.80 -6.70
C PHE A 196 12.86 -6.92 -6.86
N CYS A 197 13.26 -8.14 -6.56
CA CYS A 197 12.39 -9.31 -6.65
C CYS A 197 12.03 -9.73 -5.24
N VAL A 198 10.75 -9.95 -5.00
CA VAL A 198 10.23 -10.49 -3.74
C VAL A 198 9.66 -11.86 -4.06
N PHE A 199 10.16 -12.87 -3.36
CA PHE A 199 9.61 -14.21 -3.36
C PHE A 199 8.72 -14.37 -2.14
N GLY A 200 7.53 -14.89 -2.33
CA GLY A 200 6.58 -15.09 -1.26
C GLY A 200 5.87 -16.41 -1.35
N GLY A 201 5.32 -16.83 -0.22
CA GLY A 201 4.43 -17.98 -0.14
C GLY A 201 3.27 -17.71 0.81
N ILE A 202 2.10 -18.27 0.49
CA ILE A 202 0.88 -18.20 1.30
C ILE A 202 0.28 -19.59 1.50
N GLU A 203 -0.05 -19.93 2.74
CA GLU A 203 -0.72 -21.19 3.07
C GLU A 203 -2.23 -21.07 2.76
N ARG A 204 -2.77 -22.01 1.98
CA ARG A 204 -4.20 -22.02 1.68
C ARG A 204 -5.01 -22.30 2.95
N GLY A 205 -6.05 -21.50 3.16
CA GLY A 205 -6.98 -21.69 4.28
C GLY A 205 -6.52 -21.08 5.60
N THR A 206 -5.33 -20.46 5.65
CA THR A 206 -4.84 -19.70 6.81
C THR A 206 -4.28 -18.34 6.38
N ASP A 207 -4.00 -17.47 7.35
CA ASP A 207 -3.39 -16.15 7.11
C ASP A 207 -1.85 -16.20 7.16
N LYS A 208 -1.25 -17.40 7.19
CA LYS A 208 0.21 -17.58 7.24
C LYS A 208 0.82 -17.29 5.87
N CYS A 209 1.79 -16.37 5.84
CA CYS A 209 2.57 -16.07 4.64
C CYS A 209 4.00 -15.67 4.99
N PHE A 210 4.88 -15.70 3.98
CA PHE A 210 6.22 -15.12 4.06
C PHE A 210 6.51 -14.26 2.83
N LEU A 211 7.35 -13.25 2.99
CA LEU A 211 7.86 -12.38 1.92
C LEU A 211 9.35 -12.17 2.13
N VAL A 212 10.14 -12.54 1.13
CA VAL A 212 11.61 -12.54 1.21
C VAL A 212 12.18 -11.82 -0.01
N PRO A 213 13.03 -10.81 0.17
CA PRO A 213 13.74 -10.19 -0.93
C PRO A 213 14.76 -11.18 -1.51
N ILE A 214 14.73 -11.36 -2.83
CA ILE A 214 15.70 -12.18 -3.56
C ILE A 214 16.51 -11.28 -4.49
N GLU A 215 17.82 -11.24 -4.29
CA GLU A 215 18.74 -10.46 -5.10
C GLU A 215 19.00 -11.09 -6.48
N HIS A 216 18.98 -12.43 -6.56
CA HIS A 216 19.26 -13.20 -7.76
C HIS A 216 18.10 -14.15 -8.06
N GLN A 217 17.40 -13.95 -9.19
CA GLN A 217 16.35 -14.87 -9.65
C GLN A 217 16.98 -16.13 -10.27
N ASN A 218 17.60 -16.96 -9.45
CA ASN A 218 18.17 -18.24 -9.85
C ASN A 218 17.60 -19.38 -8.99
N LYS A 219 17.75 -20.61 -9.49
CA LYS A 219 17.28 -21.83 -8.84
C LYS A 219 17.73 -21.90 -7.37
N ASP A 220 19.03 -21.73 -7.12
CA ASP A 220 19.61 -21.83 -5.78
C ASP A 220 19.00 -20.87 -4.76
N ALA A 221 18.68 -19.63 -5.16
CA ALA A 221 18.04 -18.65 -4.27
C ALA A 221 16.59 -19.03 -3.94
N PHE A 222 15.83 -19.54 -4.91
CA PHE A 222 14.47 -20.04 -4.67
C PHE A 222 14.48 -21.30 -3.81
N GLU A 223 15.39 -22.24 -4.07
CA GLU A 223 15.53 -23.46 -3.24
C GLU A 223 15.91 -23.12 -1.80
N ALA A 224 16.88 -22.23 -1.61
CA ALA A 224 17.26 -21.77 -0.28
C ALA A 224 16.09 -21.09 0.45
N ALA A 225 15.24 -20.36 -0.27
CA ALA A 225 14.05 -19.77 0.29
C ALA A 225 12.98 -20.82 0.62
N ILE A 226 12.73 -21.80 -0.25
CA ILE A 226 11.77 -22.89 0.02
C ILE A 226 12.22 -23.70 1.24
N ILE A 227 13.47 -24.14 1.29
CA ILE A 227 14.03 -24.92 2.41
C ILE A 227 13.95 -24.15 3.72
N ARG A 228 14.21 -22.84 3.66
CA ARG A 228 14.20 -22.02 4.85
C ARG A 228 12.78 -21.73 5.31
N TRP A 229 11.86 -21.45 4.41
CA TRP A 229 10.58 -20.85 4.77
C TRP A 229 9.41 -21.81 4.70
N ILE A 230 9.50 -22.97 4.06
CA ILE A 230 8.40 -23.94 3.88
C ILE A 230 8.73 -25.26 4.58
N LEU A 231 7.81 -25.77 5.39
CA LEU A 231 8.00 -27.02 6.11
C LEU A 231 8.02 -28.24 5.17
N PRO A 232 8.85 -29.26 5.47
CA PRO A 232 8.76 -30.56 4.81
C PRO A 232 7.34 -31.16 4.92
N GLY A 233 6.88 -31.84 3.88
CA GLY A 233 5.53 -32.42 3.80
C GLY A 233 4.48 -31.48 3.19
N THR A 234 4.88 -30.30 2.73
CA THR A 234 3.97 -29.33 2.10
C THR A 234 3.69 -29.68 0.64
N HIS A 235 2.44 -29.48 0.21
CA HIS A 235 2.07 -29.42 -1.20
C HIS A 235 2.30 -27.99 -1.72
N ILE A 236 3.35 -27.80 -2.52
CA ILE A 236 3.71 -26.49 -3.09
C ILE A 236 3.03 -26.33 -4.45
N VAL A 237 2.33 -25.22 -4.64
CA VAL A 237 1.73 -24.82 -5.91
C VAL A 237 2.48 -23.59 -6.41
N SER A 238 3.03 -23.69 -7.62
CA SER A 238 3.87 -22.64 -8.21
C SER A 238 3.45 -22.37 -9.65
N ASP A 239 3.49 -21.11 -10.08
CA ASP A 239 3.45 -20.70 -11.49
C ASP A 239 4.83 -20.23 -12.01
N ILE A 240 5.88 -20.40 -11.19
CA ILE A 240 7.21 -19.85 -11.39
C ILE A 240 8.06 -20.79 -12.30
N TRP A 241 8.22 -20.39 -13.57
CA TRP A 241 9.14 -20.88 -14.63
C TRP A 241 8.90 -22.27 -15.27
N THR A 242 9.34 -22.34 -16.53
CA THR A 242 9.10 -23.38 -17.56
C THR A 242 10.12 -24.53 -17.55
N GLU A 243 11.13 -24.45 -16.70
CA GLU A 243 12.03 -25.58 -16.41
C GLU A 243 11.66 -26.07 -15.01
N PRO A 244 11.33 -27.36 -14.83
CA PRO A 244 10.90 -27.88 -13.55
C PRO A 244 12.05 -27.70 -12.56
N LEU A 245 11.91 -26.74 -11.66
CA LEU A 245 12.60 -26.80 -10.39
C LEU A 245 12.26 -28.19 -9.86
N GLN A 246 13.26 -29.06 -9.71
CA GLN A 246 13.09 -30.40 -9.15
C GLN A 246 12.86 -30.26 -7.64
N ILE A 247 11.78 -29.55 -7.27
CA ILE A 247 11.39 -29.25 -5.90
C ILE A 247 11.00 -30.55 -5.21
N ASP A 248 10.46 -31.51 -5.97
CA ASP A 248 10.28 -32.91 -5.58
C ASP A 248 11.60 -33.59 -5.15
N GLN A 249 12.76 -33.11 -5.60
CA GLN A 249 14.06 -33.65 -5.22
C GLN A 249 14.73 -32.87 -4.08
N ILE A 250 14.18 -31.71 -3.71
CA ILE A 250 14.65 -30.93 -2.57
C ILE A 250 14.35 -31.71 -1.30
N GLN A 251 15.40 -32.03 -0.53
CA GLN A 251 15.32 -32.85 0.69
C GLN A 251 14.66 -34.24 0.51
N GLN A 252 14.98 -34.96 -0.57
CA GLN A 252 14.57 -36.38 -0.77
C GLN A 252 13.04 -36.61 -0.87
N GLY A 253 12.28 -35.78 -1.60
CA GLY A 253 10.86 -36.07 -1.84
C GLY A 253 9.89 -35.57 -0.78
N THR A 254 10.33 -34.70 0.13
CA THR A 254 9.46 -34.19 1.21
C THR A 254 8.44 -33.17 0.74
N HIS A 255 8.60 -32.55 -0.43
CA HIS A 255 7.65 -31.57 -0.96
C HIS A 255 6.96 -32.13 -2.21
N ILE A 256 5.62 -32.07 -2.22
CA ILE A 256 4.83 -32.45 -3.39
C ILE A 256 4.63 -31.17 -4.21
N VAL A 257 4.98 -31.21 -5.49
CA VAL A 257 4.75 -30.07 -6.39
C VAL A 257 3.71 -30.44 -7.41
N SER A 258 2.64 -29.65 -7.49
CA SER A 258 1.80 -29.64 -8.67
C SER A 258 2.09 -28.38 -9.48
N ASP A 259 2.59 -28.59 -10.69
CA ASP A 259 2.52 -27.57 -11.72
C ASP A 259 1.05 -27.33 -12.01
N ILE A 260 0.62 -26.07 -11.95
CA ILE A 260 -0.76 -25.69 -12.26
C ILE A 260 -1.15 -26.24 -13.66
N TRP A 261 -0.19 -26.41 -14.57
CA TRP A 261 -0.39 -26.97 -15.91
C TRP A 261 -0.64 -28.49 -15.96
N ALA A 262 -0.16 -29.28 -14.99
CA ALA A 262 -0.28 -30.74 -14.99
C ALA A 262 -1.69 -31.20 -14.57
N GLU A 263 -2.32 -30.51 -13.62
CA GLU A 263 -3.73 -30.72 -13.27
C GLU A 263 -4.66 -30.37 -14.45
N TYR A 264 -4.31 -29.35 -15.26
CA TYR A 264 -5.06 -29.03 -16.48
C TYR A 264 -4.98 -30.16 -17.54
N LEU A 265 -3.84 -30.82 -17.69
CA LEU A 265 -3.68 -31.91 -18.66
C LEU A 265 -4.44 -33.19 -18.26
N GLN A 266 -4.58 -33.48 -16.96
CA GLN A 266 -5.40 -34.60 -16.49
C GLN A 266 -6.91 -34.29 -16.55
N ILE A 267 -7.31 -33.03 -16.33
CA ILE A 267 -8.70 -32.59 -16.53
C ILE A 267 -9.08 -32.63 -18.02
N ASP A 268 -8.15 -32.27 -18.92
CA ASP A 268 -8.39 -32.32 -20.38
C ASP A 268 -8.56 -33.76 -20.92
N GLN A 269 -7.94 -34.77 -20.29
CA GLN A 269 -8.15 -36.18 -20.70
C GLN A 269 -9.46 -36.78 -20.18
N ILE A 270 -9.92 -36.41 -18.98
CA ILE A 270 -11.20 -36.87 -18.44
C ILE A 270 -12.38 -36.19 -19.16
N GLN A 271 -12.17 -35.01 -19.76
CA GLN A 271 -13.19 -34.32 -20.56
C GLN A 271 -13.19 -34.67 -22.06
N GLN A 272 -12.25 -35.49 -22.54
CA GLN A 272 -12.20 -35.83 -23.98
C GLN A 272 -13.28 -36.82 -24.42
N ASP A 273 -13.80 -37.66 -23.52
CA ASP A 273 -14.80 -38.67 -23.88
C ASP A 273 -16.25 -38.15 -23.88
N ASP A 274 -16.50 -36.95 -23.33
CA ASP A 274 -17.78 -36.23 -23.47
C ASP A 274 -17.73 -35.13 -24.56
N PHE A 275 -16.63 -35.00 -25.29
CA PHE A 275 -16.40 -33.92 -26.27
C PHE A 275 -16.89 -34.22 -27.70
N ILE A 276 -17.80 -35.18 -27.88
CA ILE A 276 -18.63 -35.26 -29.08
C ILE A 276 -20.04 -34.82 -28.70
N LEU A 277 -20.23 -33.49 -28.69
CA LEU A 277 -21.45 -32.69 -28.91
C LEU A 277 -21.42 -31.44 -28.02
N ASN A 278 -20.73 -30.37 -28.43
CA ASN A 278 -21.27 -29.00 -28.38
C ASN A 278 -20.27 -27.95 -28.88
N HIS A 279 -20.15 -27.89 -30.20
CA HIS A 279 -19.57 -26.76 -30.91
C HIS A 279 -20.58 -25.59 -30.94
N HIS A 280 -20.92 -24.96 -29.79
CA HIS A 280 -21.80 -23.78 -29.77
C HIS A 280 -21.46 -22.72 -28.70
N LYS A 281 -20.86 -21.61 -29.18
CA LYS A 281 -21.02 -20.20 -28.74
C LYS A 281 -20.92 -19.88 -27.24
N MET A 282 -19.91 -19.08 -26.89
CA MET A 282 -19.94 -18.20 -25.71
C MET A 282 -21.23 -17.34 -25.74
N LEU A 283 -22.20 -17.66 -24.87
CA LEU A 283 -23.50 -16.98 -24.78
C LEU A 283 -23.40 -15.70 -23.93
N MET A 284 -22.48 -14.79 -24.26
CA MET A 284 -22.37 -13.50 -23.60
C MET A 284 -23.35 -12.50 -24.23
N PRO A 285 -24.22 -11.83 -23.46
CA PRO A 285 -25.10 -10.79 -23.99
C PRO A 285 -24.28 -9.70 -24.71
N LYS A 286 -24.73 -9.29 -25.91
CA LYS A 286 -24.04 -8.26 -26.70
C LYS A 286 -23.82 -6.98 -25.91
N LYS A 287 -24.79 -6.58 -25.07
CA LYS A 287 -24.72 -5.41 -24.19
C LYS A 287 -23.51 -5.48 -23.24
N ASN A 288 -23.29 -6.62 -22.61
CA ASN A 288 -22.18 -6.82 -21.65
C ASN A 288 -20.83 -6.79 -22.36
N ARG A 289 -20.75 -7.41 -23.55
CA ARG A 289 -19.52 -7.40 -24.35
C ARG A 289 -19.13 -5.99 -24.80
N VAL A 290 -20.11 -5.19 -25.23
CA VAL A 290 -19.89 -3.79 -25.62
C VAL A 290 -19.44 -2.98 -24.41
N ALA A 291 -20.09 -3.10 -23.26
CA ALA A 291 -19.72 -2.38 -22.03
C ALA A 291 -18.28 -2.69 -21.57
N ILE A 292 -17.85 -3.96 -21.64
CA ILE A 292 -16.46 -4.34 -21.32
C ILE A 292 -15.48 -3.65 -22.26
N TYR A 293 -15.76 -3.64 -23.57
CA TYR A 293 -14.88 -3.06 -24.57
C TYR A 293 -14.83 -1.53 -24.49
N GLU A 294 -15.95 -0.87 -24.21
CA GLU A 294 -16.01 0.58 -23.99
C GLU A 294 -15.15 0.98 -22.78
N HIS A 295 -15.27 0.26 -21.66
CA HIS A 295 -14.45 0.54 -20.47
C HIS A 295 -12.96 0.31 -20.74
N LEU A 296 -12.61 -0.82 -21.37
CA LEU A 296 -11.23 -1.15 -21.73
C LEU A 296 -10.62 -0.09 -22.66
N PHE A 297 -11.39 0.41 -23.62
CA PHE A 297 -10.92 1.43 -24.55
C PHE A 297 -10.78 2.80 -23.89
N LYS A 298 -11.69 3.14 -22.98
CA LYS A 298 -11.66 4.42 -22.25
C LYS A 298 -10.44 4.51 -21.33
N GLU A 299 -10.23 3.50 -20.49
CA GLU A 299 -9.17 3.50 -19.48
C GLU A 299 -7.83 3.01 -20.05
N GLY A 300 -7.85 2.11 -21.04
CA GLY A 300 -6.64 1.49 -21.62
C GLY A 300 -6.04 0.36 -20.77
N VAL A 301 -6.61 0.12 -19.59
CA VAL A 301 -6.25 -0.94 -18.65
C VAL A 301 -7.51 -1.52 -18.03
N MET A 302 -7.44 -2.78 -17.58
CA MET A 302 -8.53 -3.40 -16.82
C MET A 302 -7.96 -4.37 -15.79
N VAL A 303 -8.61 -4.46 -14.63
CA VAL A 303 -8.19 -5.35 -13.54
C VAL A 303 -9.37 -6.18 -13.08
N ALA A 304 -9.25 -7.50 -12.98
CA ALA A 304 -10.29 -8.35 -12.41
C ALA A 304 -9.72 -9.42 -11.49
N ARG A 305 -10.39 -9.67 -10.36
CA ARG A 305 -10.05 -10.78 -9.46
C ARG A 305 -10.40 -12.12 -10.13
N LYS A 306 -9.57 -13.15 -9.98
CA LYS A 306 -9.77 -14.52 -10.48
C LYS A 306 -10.81 -15.25 -9.65
N ASP A 307 -12.05 -14.80 -9.81
CA ASP A 307 -13.23 -15.38 -9.18
C ASP A 307 -14.30 -15.66 -10.23
N PHE A 308 -14.58 -16.94 -10.47
CA PHE A 308 -15.56 -17.37 -11.47
C PHE A 308 -17.00 -17.41 -10.95
N THR A 309 -17.19 -17.31 -9.63
CA THR A 309 -18.48 -17.29 -8.93
C THR A 309 -18.97 -15.86 -8.61
N GLY A 310 -18.15 -14.84 -8.87
CA GLY A 310 -18.43 -13.45 -8.51
C GLY A 310 -19.65 -12.88 -9.25
N VAL A 311 -20.58 -12.30 -8.49
CA VAL A 311 -21.86 -11.78 -9.00
C VAL A 311 -21.67 -10.59 -9.95
N LYS A 312 -20.75 -9.64 -9.64
CA LYS A 312 -20.46 -8.44 -10.45
C LYS A 312 -18.99 -7.97 -10.32
N HIS A 313 -18.50 -7.29 -11.34
CA HIS A 313 -17.20 -6.61 -11.34
C HIS A 313 -17.27 -5.26 -10.58
N PRO A 314 -16.21 -4.81 -9.88
CA PRO A 314 -16.25 -3.56 -9.10
C PRO A 314 -16.47 -2.28 -9.94
N GLU A 315 -15.86 -2.22 -11.13
CA GLU A 315 -15.89 -1.01 -11.98
C GLU A 315 -17.00 -1.02 -13.06
N ILE A 316 -17.56 -2.19 -13.36
CA ILE A 316 -18.49 -2.38 -14.49
C ILE A 316 -19.68 -3.20 -13.98
N ASP A 317 -20.90 -2.79 -14.31
CA ASP A 317 -22.13 -3.54 -13.98
C ASP A 317 -22.31 -4.80 -14.85
N VAL A 318 -21.29 -5.66 -14.87
CA VAL A 318 -21.22 -6.92 -15.62
C VAL A 318 -20.63 -8.00 -14.72
N CYS A 319 -21.11 -9.24 -14.85
CA CYS A 319 -20.58 -10.38 -14.10
C CYS A 319 -19.08 -10.57 -14.35
N ASN A 320 -18.34 -10.87 -13.29
CA ASN A 320 -16.88 -10.96 -13.35
C ASN A 320 -16.39 -12.03 -14.35
N ILE A 321 -17.09 -13.16 -14.44
CA ILE A 321 -16.81 -14.21 -15.41
C ILE A 321 -16.83 -13.71 -16.87
N HIS A 322 -17.75 -12.80 -17.21
CA HIS A 322 -17.82 -12.24 -18.55
C HIS A 322 -16.61 -11.37 -18.86
N VAL A 323 -16.14 -10.60 -17.88
CA VAL A 323 -14.93 -9.78 -18.01
C VAL A 323 -13.71 -10.66 -18.28
N ILE A 324 -13.49 -11.68 -17.43
CA ILE A 324 -12.36 -12.61 -17.55
C ILE A 324 -12.39 -13.31 -18.90
N LYS A 325 -13.54 -13.86 -19.32
CA LYS A 325 -13.63 -14.61 -20.59
C LYS A 325 -13.52 -13.71 -21.82
N ALA A 326 -14.03 -12.48 -21.76
CA ALA A 326 -13.85 -11.50 -22.84
C ALA A 326 -12.37 -11.13 -23.02
N LEU A 327 -11.66 -10.86 -21.91
CA LEU A 327 -10.24 -10.48 -21.96
C LEU A 327 -9.33 -11.65 -22.27
N GLN A 328 -9.66 -12.87 -21.84
CA GLN A 328 -8.99 -14.10 -22.27
C GLN A 328 -9.08 -14.27 -23.81
N SER A 329 -10.24 -13.97 -24.40
CA SER A 329 -10.43 -13.97 -25.85
C SER A 329 -9.57 -12.90 -26.54
N LEU A 330 -9.54 -11.67 -26.01
CA LEU A 330 -8.69 -10.59 -26.56
C LEU A 330 -7.19 -10.89 -26.40
N LYS A 331 -6.77 -11.52 -25.30
CA LYS A 331 -5.39 -11.97 -25.07
C LYS A 331 -4.97 -13.01 -26.11
N SER A 332 -5.82 -13.99 -26.39
CA SER A 332 -5.52 -15.04 -27.39
C SER A 332 -5.24 -14.49 -28.80
N ARG A 333 -5.70 -13.27 -29.08
CA ARG A 333 -5.50 -12.55 -30.34
C ARG A 333 -4.45 -11.44 -30.25
N ALA A 334 -3.69 -11.40 -29.15
CA ALA A 334 -2.67 -10.40 -28.86
C ALA A 334 -3.18 -8.94 -28.79
N TYR A 335 -4.49 -8.71 -28.60
CA TYR A 335 -5.04 -7.36 -28.46
C TYR A 335 -4.80 -6.76 -27.06
N VAL A 336 -4.63 -7.60 -26.05
CA VAL A 336 -4.26 -7.17 -24.69
C VAL A 336 -3.08 -8.00 -24.19
N THR A 337 -2.20 -7.38 -23.40
CA THR A 337 -1.19 -8.10 -22.62
C THR A 337 -1.74 -8.36 -21.22
N GLU A 338 -1.59 -9.59 -20.74
CA GLU A 338 -2.04 -9.99 -19.40
C GLU A 338 -0.84 -10.16 -18.47
N GLN A 339 -0.96 -9.63 -17.27
CA GLN A 339 -0.12 -9.91 -16.12
C GLN A 339 -1.03 -10.43 -15.01
N PHE A 340 -0.70 -11.57 -14.41
CA PHE A 340 -1.45 -12.13 -13.29
C PHE A 340 -0.61 -12.02 -12.02
N ALA A 341 -1.18 -11.50 -10.94
CA ALA A 341 -0.52 -11.42 -9.64
C ALA A 341 -1.57 -11.38 -8.54
N TRP A 342 -1.33 -12.06 -7.42
CA TRP A 342 -2.18 -11.98 -6.21
C TRP A 342 -3.67 -12.25 -6.48
N ARG A 343 -3.98 -13.31 -7.24
CA ARG A 343 -5.36 -13.64 -7.68
C ARG A 343 -6.04 -12.54 -8.51
N HIS A 344 -5.30 -11.58 -9.05
CA HIS A 344 -5.85 -10.53 -9.92
C HIS A 344 -5.20 -10.60 -11.30
N TYR A 345 -6.04 -10.51 -12.32
CA TYR A 345 -5.62 -10.28 -13.69
C TYR A 345 -5.49 -8.78 -13.94
N TYR A 346 -4.38 -8.38 -14.53
CA TYR A 346 -4.09 -7.04 -14.99
C TYR A 346 -3.93 -7.10 -16.52
N TRP A 347 -4.81 -6.43 -17.25
CA TRP A 347 -4.74 -6.35 -18.70
C TRP A 347 -4.38 -4.94 -19.15
N TYR A 348 -3.44 -4.86 -20.09
CA TYR A 348 -3.05 -3.62 -20.75
C TYR A 348 -3.39 -3.71 -22.23
N LEU A 349 -4.02 -2.67 -22.75
CA LEU A 349 -4.42 -2.62 -24.14
C LEU A 349 -3.20 -2.34 -25.04
N THR A 350 -3.00 -3.19 -26.06
CA THR A 350 -1.91 -3.01 -27.04
C THR A 350 -2.33 -2.06 -28.16
N ASN A 351 -1.36 -1.59 -28.97
CA ASN A 351 -1.65 -0.73 -30.13
C ASN A 351 -2.58 -1.42 -31.15
N ASP A 352 -2.40 -2.73 -31.37
CA ASP A 352 -3.26 -3.51 -32.28
C ASP A 352 -4.66 -3.71 -31.69
N GLY A 353 -4.74 -3.90 -30.37
CA GLY A 353 -6.02 -3.94 -29.64
C GLY A 353 -6.79 -2.62 -29.71
N ILE A 354 -6.10 -1.47 -29.71
CA ILE A 354 -6.73 -0.16 -29.90
C ILE A 354 -7.40 -0.08 -31.28
N GLN A 355 -6.73 -0.55 -32.34
CA GLN A 355 -7.31 -0.56 -33.69
C GLN A 355 -8.54 -1.47 -33.75
N TYR A 356 -8.43 -2.70 -33.23
CA TYR A 356 -9.54 -3.65 -33.21
C TYR A 356 -10.76 -3.12 -32.45
N LEU A 357 -10.57 -2.53 -31.27
CA LEU A 357 -11.67 -1.97 -30.49
C LEU A 357 -12.27 -0.72 -31.13
N ARG A 358 -11.48 0.09 -31.84
CA ARG A 358 -11.96 1.24 -32.59
C ARG A 358 -12.91 0.82 -33.72
N ASP A 359 -12.53 -0.21 -34.47
CA ASP A 359 -13.35 -0.75 -35.56
C ASP A 359 -14.62 -1.42 -35.03
N PHE A 360 -14.51 -2.14 -33.91
CA PHE A 360 -15.63 -2.84 -33.28
C PHE A 360 -16.66 -1.89 -32.64
N LEU A 361 -16.21 -0.77 -32.05
CA LEU A 361 -17.07 0.23 -31.41
C LEU A 361 -17.46 1.38 -32.34
N HIS A 362 -16.95 1.39 -33.58
CA HIS A 362 -17.19 2.44 -34.58
C HIS A 362 -16.82 3.85 -34.07
N LEU A 363 -15.67 3.96 -33.38
CA LEU A 363 -15.20 5.22 -32.80
C LEU A 363 -14.30 5.99 -33.79
N PRO A 364 -14.35 7.33 -33.83
CA PRO A 364 -13.46 8.13 -34.67
C PRO A 364 -11.99 8.01 -34.23
N SER A 365 -11.05 8.20 -35.17
CA SER A 365 -9.60 8.07 -34.94
C SER A 365 -9.02 9.06 -33.93
N GLU A 366 -9.76 10.11 -33.59
CA GLU A 366 -9.38 11.14 -32.62
C GLU A 366 -9.47 10.66 -31.16
N ILE A 367 -10.29 9.64 -30.87
CA ILE A 367 -10.43 9.14 -29.50
C ILE A 367 -9.32 8.14 -29.22
N VAL A 368 -8.48 8.51 -28.25
CA VAL A 368 -7.35 7.72 -27.76
C VAL A 368 -7.61 7.34 -26.29
N PRO A 369 -7.23 6.12 -25.85
CA PRO A 369 -7.34 5.72 -24.44
C PRO A 369 -6.68 6.71 -23.47
N ALA A 370 -7.18 6.76 -22.23
CA ALA A 370 -6.68 7.67 -21.19
C ALA A 370 -5.16 7.54 -20.96
N THR A 371 -4.60 6.34 -21.11
CA THR A 371 -3.15 6.07 -20.98
C THR A 371 -2.28 6.82 -21.99
N LEU A 372 -2.82 7.26 -23.12
CA LEU A 372 -2.10 7.96 -24.19
C LEU A 372 -2.39 9.47 -24.21
N LYS A 373 -3.31 9.98 -23.37
CA LYS A 373 -3.58 11.41 -23.25
C LYS A 373 -2.52 12.07 -22.37
N ARG A 374 -1.72 12.96 -22.94
CA ARG A 374 -0.73 13.76 -22.19
C ARG A 374 -1.47 14.71 -21.24
N GLN A 375 -1.21 14.61 -19.93
CA GLN A 375 -1.78 15.55 -18.95
C GLN A 375 -1.22 16.97 -19.17
N THR A 376 -2.12 17.92 -19.43
CA THR A 376 -1.77 19.35 -19.54
C THR A 376 -1.58 19.93 -18.14
N ARG A 377 -0.35 20.34 -17.81
CA ARG A 377 -0.05 21.05 -16.56
C ARG A 377 -0.59 22.47 -16.66
N THR A 378 -1.59 22.83 -15.85
CA THR A 378 -2.11 24.19 -15.75
C THR A 378 -1.06 25.09 -15.11
N GLU A 379 -0.46 25.99 -15.88
CA GLU A 379 0.39 27.06 -15.36
C GLU A 379 -0.49 28.18 -14.78
N ALA A 380 -0.30 28.48 -13.49
CA ALA A 380 -0.98 29.57 -12.83
C ALA A 380 -0.50 30.93 -13.39
N VAL A 381 -1.45 31.73 -13.88
CA VAL A 381 -1.25 33.10 -14.37
C VAL A 381 -0.64 33.97 -13.26
N ARG A 382 0.61 34.39 -13.42
CA ARG A 382 1.25 35.40 -12.54
C ARG A 382 0.77 36.79 -12.95
N GLY A 383 0.10 37.49 -12.03
CA GLY A 383 -0.31 38.89 -12.21
C GLY A 383 0.88 39.88 -12.26
N PRO A 384 0.64 41.12 -12.75
CA PRO A 384 1.70 42.08 -13.03
C PRO A 384 2.26 42.75 -11.75
N ARG A 385 3.59 42.85 -11.67
CA ARG A 385 4.33 43.45 -10.54
C ARG A 385 4.51 44.96 -10.73
N PRO A 386 4.32 45.82 -9.71
CA PRO A 386 4.50 47.27 -9.83
C PRO A 386 5.98 47.68 -9.78
N LYS A 387 6.35 48.72 -10.55
CA LYS A 387 7.68 49.33 -10.65
C LYS A 387 7.97 50.26 -9.45
N ALA A 388 9.22 50.26 -8.98
CA ALA A 388 9.77 51.25 -8.04
C ALA A 388 10.80 52.17 -8.75
N PRO A 389 11.06 53.40 -8.24
CA PRO A 389 11.63 54.50 -9.03
C PRO A 389 13.17 54.58 -9.01
N GLU A 390 13.66 55.22 -10.08
CA GLU A 390 15.05 55.54 -10.46
C GLU A 390 15.75 56.54 -9.52
N LEU A 391 17.06 56.39 -9.35
CA LEU A 391 17.97 57.46 -8.92
C LEU A 391 19.26 57.42 -9.77
N SER A 392 19.52 58.54 -10.44
CA SER A 392 20.64 58.84 -11.33
C SER A 392 21.91 59.26 -10.59
N ARG A 393 23.10 58.95 -11.15
CA ARG A 393 24.20 59.92 -11.40
C ARG A 393 25.46 59.32 -12.06
N GLY A 394 25.81 59.85 -13.25
CA GLY A 394 27.15 60.39 -13.62
C GLY A 394 28.31 59.44 -14.03
N GLY A 395 28.72 59.45 -15.32
CA GLY A 395 29.88 58.75 -15.93
C GLY A 395 31.24 59.50 -15.82
N PRO A 396 32.19 59.47 -16.80
CA PRO A 396 32.40 58.60 -17.98
C PRO A 396 33.90 58.20 -18.29
N SER A 397 34.10 57.44 -19.40
CA SER A 397 35.36 57.28 -20.19
C SER A 397 36.40 56.27 -19.65
N SER A 398 37.11 55.42 -20.41
CA SER A 398 37.16 54.97 -21.80
C SER A 398 38.20 53.83 -21.84
N ASP A 399 37.91 52.67 -22.45
CA ASP A 399 38.82 52.11 -23.46
C ASP A 399 38.19 50.95 -24.25
N ARG A 400 38.17 51.17 -25.57
CA ARG A 400 38.40 50.21 -26.67
C ARG A 400 37.81 48.79 -26.55
N GLU A 401 36.60 48.69 -27.08
CA GLU A 401 36.35 48.09 -28.40
C GLU A 401 37.46 47.16 -28.96
N TYR A 402 37.22 45.84 -28.89
CA TYR A 402 37.32 44.97 -30.06
C TYR A 402 36.21 43.91 -30.03
N ARG A 403 35.11 44.26 -30.71
CA ARG A 403 34.18 43.41 -31.49
C ARG A 403 33.38 42.28 -30.79
N ARG A 404 32.15 42.71 -30.41
CA ARG A 404 30.82 42.22 -30.84
C ARG A 404 30.38 40.76 -30.55
N ALA A 405 29.56 40.71 -29.50
CA ALA A 405 28.39 39.88 -29.11
C ALA A 405 27.42 39.45 -30.27
N PRO A 406 26.31 38.69 -30.05
CA PRO A 406 25.63 38.44 -28.76
C PRO A 406 24.96 37.06 -28.52
N SER A 407 24.89 36.64 -27.24
CA SER A 407 23.63 36.40 -26.50
C SER A 407 23.83 35.58 -25.23
N GLY A 408 23.49 36.17 -24.09
CA GLY A 408 22.86 35.47 -22.96
C GLY A 408 23.73 34.71 -21.96
N MET A 409 24.47 35.42 -21.10
CA MET A 409 24.63 34.96 -19.72
C MET A 409 23.38 35.33 -18.94
N GLY A 410 22.76 34.34 -18.31
CA GLY A 410 21.66 34.51 -17.37
C GLY A 410 21.66 33.33 -16.42
N GLY A 411 22.53 33.39 -15.41
CA GLY A 411 22.43 32.54 -14.24
C GLY A 411 21.14 32.90 -13.51
N ASP A 412 20.18 31.99 -13.54
CA ASP A 412 18.93 32.11 -12.81
C ASP A 412 18.81 31.00 -11.76
N LYS A 413 18.56 31.46 -10.53
CA LYS A 413 18.02 30.75 -9.38
C LYS A 413 17.15 29.56 -9.80
N LYS A 414 17.68 28.34 -9.66
CA LYS A 414 16.85 27.15 -9.52
C LYS A 414 16.40 27.03 -8.07
N THR A 415 15.19 27.52 -7.81
CA THR A 415 14.36 27.02 -6.71
C THR A 415 13.93 25.60 -7.07
N ASP A 416 14.57 24.62 -6.46
CA ASP A 416 14.22 23.21 -6.59
C ASP A 416 13.01 22.92 -5.69
N ALA A 417 11.84 22.80 -6.31
CA ALA A 417 10.60 22.34 -5.69
C ALA A 417 10.18 21.06 -6.41
N GLY A 418 10.86 19.97 -6.08
CA GLY A 418 10.50 18.59 -6.36
C GLY A 418 10.72 17.75 -5.09
N PRO A 419 9.97 16.65 -4.88
CA PRO A 419 10.04 15.86 -3.65
C PRO A 419 11.36 15.08 -3.63
N GLY A 420 12.41 15.71 -3.10
CA GLY A 420 13.76 15.14 -3.05
C GLY A 420 14.75 15.92 -2.19
N SER A 421 14.31 16.94 -1.45
CA SER A 421 15.16 17.67 -0.50
C SER A 421 15.07 17.06 0.90
N LEU A 422 15.67 15.89 1.08
CA LEU A 422 16.16 15.44 2.39
C LEU A 422 17.51 14.73 2.19
N ARG A 423 18.46 15.45 1.59
CA ARG A 423 19.89 15.18 1.82
C ARG A 423 20.32 16.02 3.01
N ASP A 424 20.04 15.46 4.18
CA ASP A 424 20.85 15.60 5.40
C ASP A 424 20.65 14.32 6.18
N ILE A 425 21.34 13.27 5.74
CA ILE A 425 21.59 12.08 6.55
C ILE A 425 22.55 12.54 7.65
N GLN A 426 22.02 13.07 8.74
CA GLN A 426 22.72 13.07 10.01
C GLN A 426 22.59 11.67 10.61
N TYR A 427 23.62 10.85 10.39
CA TYR A 427 23.92 9.75 11.32
C TYR A 427 24.12 10.38 12.70
N ARG A 428 23.12 10.26 13.58
CA ARG A 428 23.32 10.46 15.01
C ARG A 428 23.22 9.12 15.70
N ALA A 429 24.40 8.54 15.91
CA ALA A 429 24.63 7.49 16.89
C ALA A 429 24.10 7.90 18.28
N GLY A 430 23.57 6.93 19.01
CA GLY A 430 23.47 6.99 20.47
C GLY A 430 22.07 6.82 21.03
N PHE A 431 21.62 5.57 21.19
CA PHE A 431 20.81 5.21 22.36
C PHE A 431 21.68 4.36 23.28
N GLY A 432 22.06 4.98 24.39
CA GLY A 432 22.78 4.33 25.48
C GLY A 432 21.94 3.21 26.06
N ARG A 433 22.54 2.02 26.09
CA ARG A 433 22.17 0.95 27.01
C ARG A 433 22.46 1.46 28.42
N GLY A 434 21.43 1.72 29.21
CA GLY A 434 21.56 1.87 30.66
C GLY A 434 21.84 0.47 31.21
N ASN A 435 23.09 0.23 31.57
CA ASN A 435 23.49 -0.97 32.27
C ASN A 435 22.92 -0.93 33.69
N VAL A 436 22.48 -2.10 34.14
CA VAL A 436 22.18 -2.40 35.53
C VAL A 436 23.50 -2.43 36.27
N GLU A 437 23.65 -1.56 37.27
CA GLU A 437 24.32 -1.82 38.55
C GLU A 437 23.92 -0.73 39.56
#